data_AF-A0A2G9IAU9-F1
#
_entry.id   AF-A0A2G9IAU9-F1
#
_cell.length_a   1.000
_cell.length_b   1.000
_cell.length_c   1.000
_cell.angle_alpha   90.00
_cell.angle_beta   90.00
_cell.angle_gamma   90.00
#
_symmetry.space_group_name_H-M   'P 1'
#
loop_
_entity.id
_entity.type
_entity.pdbx_description
1 polymer ?
#
loop_
_entity_poly.entity_id
_entity_poly.type
_entity_poly.pdbx_seq_one_letter_code
_entity_poly.pdbx_strand_id
1 'polypeptide(L)'
;MATLNKCTAPPSFSNPKSAAFQANFRRSGKAHLQLVSSNARIFSRSMVSLPVRRRSSYCCSSAVDTNAENGTAPAAQSEAPVRIIAIVGEGSVSPLKSTPWYDVMLHTAKKLKWVDEGFEMLVFTDNVYRVNDDSIGQLHESLRHAEILMIVAVTNQESVKWIQTNCQNVPNVICFDSSPTLTNKLGGSLIQTKTVGSIFSKLPLPQLKKQKESEEVVRSVYEAWDRHNSDDIKFCLLVIINSYIRPVPILKNLRAKGLSTLNCMVKNCGPQILNCLLDPNCRKALQCLNNCSPIDQVCNYRCIASYESRQLEEFSLCVLQKNNCLELDAKIPDKPVITPMVQFRGNDLDHETAEDLFVGWLGSLDWSWRVVAGQNPAYDQFPCQYQLFYRGKAKGSFWYEPVFQVQTLDGDLVWRRRKYRVKRGKIPGTFYFSVLDNELFQMNFGLLLM
;
A
#
# COMPACT_ATOMS: atom_id res chain seq x y z
N MET A 1 -22.30 -6.07 15.36
CA MET A 1 -22.14 -4.62 15.64
C MET A 1 -20.92 -4.47 16.52
N ALA A 2 -19.83 -3.89 15.99
CA ALA A 2 -18.67 -3.58 16.82
C ALA A 2 -19.09 -2.52 17.85
N THR A 3 -18.91 -2.80 19.13
CA THR A 3 -19.02 -1.79 20.19
C THR A 3 -18.05 -0.66 19.85
N LEU A 4 -18.59 0.51 19.50
CA LEU A 4 -17.83 1.75 19.39
C LEU A 4 -17.21 2.00 20.76
N ASN A 5 -15.94 1.64 20.94
CA ASN A 5 -15.20 1.99 22.14
C ASN A 5 -15.29 3.51 22.33
N LYS A 6 -15.65 3.94 23.54
CA LYS A 6 -15.67 5.36 23.92
C LYS A 6 -14.24 5.88 23.82
N CYS A 7 -13.91 6.47 22.68
CA CYS A 7 -12.69 7.24 22.52
C CYS A 7 -12.78 8.52 23.35
N THR A 8 -11.83 8.72 24.25
CA THR A 8 -11.55 10.06 24.78
C THR A 8 -11.05 10.94 23.63
N ALA A 9 -11.49 12.20 23.59
CA ALA A 9 -11.00 13.17 22.62
C ALA A 9 -9.46 13.19 22.62
N PRO A 10 -8.83 13.35 21.44
CA PRO A 10 -7.38 13.52 21.39
C PRO A 10 -7.03 14.76 22.23
N PRO A 11 -5.89 14.77 22.93
CA PRO A 11 -5.51 15.91 23.77
C PRO A 11 -5.62 17.21 22.98
N SER A 12 -6.39 18.17 23.51
CA SER A 12 -6.60 19.48 22.90
C SER A 12 -5.31 20.28 22.97
N PHE A 13 -4.60 20.40 21.85
CA PHE A 13 -3.42 21.25 21.77
C PHE A 13 -3.82 22.70 21.45
N SER A 14 -4.53 23.33 22.39
CA SER A 14 -4.72 24.78 22.40
C SER A 14 -3.46 25.47 22.93
N ASN A 15 -2.39 25.50 22.14
CA ASN A 15 -1.35 26.55 22.18
C ASN A 15 -0.25 26.34 21.11
N PRO A 16 -0.05 27.26 20.15
CA PRO A 16 1.13 27.27 19.27
C PRO A 16 2.42 27.73 19.98
N LYS A 17 2.49 27.67 21.31
CA LYS A 17 3.61 28.19 22.12
C LYS A 17 3.97 27.22 23.24
N SER A 18 4.39 26.01 22.89
CA SER A 18 5.21 25.17 23.77
C SER A 18 5.97 24.11 22.97
N ALA A 19 6.71 24.57 21.97
CA ALA A 19 7.86 23.86 21.43
C ALA A 19 8.99 24.88 21.27
N ALA A 20 9.32 25.55 22.37
CA ALA A 20 10.53 26.34 22.49
C ALA A 20 11.27 25.85 23.74
N PHE A 21 12.42 25.24 23.47
CA PHE A 21 13.65 25.44 24.23
C PHE A 21 13.64 25.11 25.73
N GLN A 22 14.28 23.99 26.06
CA GLN A 22 15.19 23.93 27.21
C GLN A 22 16.60 23.67 26.70
N ALA A 23 17.32 24.74 26.41
CA ALA A 23 18.77 24.70 26.28
C ALA A 23 19.36 24.81 27.69
N ASN A 24 19.70 23.68 28.30
CA ASN A 24 20.56 23.64 29.47
C ASN A 24 22.00 23.82 29.00
N PHE A 25 22.56 25.02 29.08
CA PHE A 25 24.01 25.19 29.18
C PHE A 25 24.39 26.16 30.28
N ARG A 26 25.35 25.70 31.07
CA ARG A 26 25.83 26.22 32.35
C ARG A 26 26.52 27.59 32.22
N ARG A 27 26.34 28.37 33.29
CA ARG A 27 27.21 29.50 33.71
C ARG A 27 28.69 29.15 33.59
N SER A 28 29.46 30.02 32.94
CA SER A 28 30.80 30.43 33.40
C SER A 28 31.01 31.89 32.99
N GLY A 29 31.54 32.69 33.92
CA GLY A 29 31.53 34.16 33.86
C GLY A 29 32.82 34.80 33.32
N LYS A 30 32.82 36.14 33.45
CA LYS A 30 33.87 37.15 33.13
C LYS A 30 33.96 37.50 31.63
N ALA A 31 34.07 38.75 31.19
CA ALA A 31 34.22 40.07 31.82
C ALA A 31 33.75 41.18 30.85
N HIS A 32 33.57 42.37 31.42
CA HIS A 32 33.45 43.71 30.83
C HIS A 32 34.08 43.95 29.44
N LEU A 33 33.33 44.63 28.57
CA LEU A 33 33.73 45.95 28.02
C LEU A 33 32.56 46.57 27.21
N GLN A 34 32.14 47.76 27.64
CA GLN A 34 31.29 48.67 26.89
C GLN A 34 32.13 49.34 25.80
N LEU A 35 31.54 49.59 24.63
CA LEU A 35 31.87 50.78 23.85
C LEU A 35 30.69 51.20 22.97
N VAL A 36 30.36 52.48 23.15
CA VAL A 36 29.38 53.32 22.48
C VAL A 36 29.96 53.79 21.14
N SER A 37 29.17 53.84 20.06
CA SER A 37 29.04 55.07 19.25
C SER A 37 28.00 54.94 18.13
N SER A 38 27.14 55.94 18.11
CA SER A 38 26.31 56.48 17.03
C SER A 38 27.10 56.89 15.78
N ASN A 39 26.50 56.78 14.58
CA ASN A 39 26.26 57.92 13.69
C ASN A 39 25.54 57.57 12.37
N ALA A 40 24.70 58.51 11.95
CA ALA A 40 23.88 58.54 10.75
C ALA A 40 24.60 59.12 9.51
N ARG A 41 24.01 58.90 8.32
CA ARG A 41 23.92 59.74 7.08
C ARG A 41 23.54 58.80 5.92
N ILE A 42 22.32 58.78 5.36
CA ILE A 42 21.68 59.72 4.41
C ILE A 42 22.61 60.21 3.29
N PHE A 43 22.39 59.73 2.07
CA PHE A 43 22.43 60.52 0.84
C PHE A 43 21.48 59.93 -0.23
N SER A 44 20.83 60.85 -0.93
CA SER A 44 19.72 60.70 -1.88
C SER A 44 20.12 61.20 -3.28
N ARG A 45 19.56 60.61 -4.36
CA ARG A 45 18.96 61.25 -5.58
C ARG A 45 18.82 60.24 -6.73
N SER A 46 17.59 59.94 -7.17
CA SER A 46 16.86 60.42 -8.38
C SER A 46 17.25 59.69 -9.67
N MET A 47 16.39 58.81 -10.22
CA MET A 47 15.26 59.05 -11.15
C MET A 47 15.68 59.50 -12.57
N VAL A 48 15.50 58.61 -13.56
CA VAL A 48 15.04 58.92 -14.92
C VAL A 48 14.11 57.79 -15.41
N SER A 49 13.14 58.18 -16.23
CA SER A 49 11.83 57.62 -16.58
C SER A 49 11.74 56.67 -17.80
N LEU A 50 10.82 55.71 -17.70
CA LEU A 50 9.80 55.11 -18.63
C LEU A 50 9.71 55.59 -20.11
N PRO A 51 9.21 54.77 -21.09
CA PRO A 51 7.82 54.21 -21.18
C PRO A 51 7.71 52.74 -21.70
N VAL A 52 6.76 51.88 -21.28
CA VAL A 52 5.30 51.72 -21.54
C VAL A 52 4.87 51.36 -22.99
N ARG A 53 4.16 50.21 -23.06
CA ARG A 53 3.11 49.73 -24.03
C ARG A 53 3.53 48.94 -25.28
N ARG A 54 3.07 47.67 -25.39
CA ARG A 54 1.77 47.23 -25.98
C ARG A 54 1.59 45.70 -25.90
N ARG A 55 0.33 45.30 -25.67
CA ARG A 55 -0.23 43.94 -25.93
C ARG A 55 -0.33 43.69 -27.43
N SER A 56 -0.15 42.46 -27.89
CA SER A 56 -1.08 41.80 -28.83
C SER A 56 -0.81 40.30 -28.95
N SER A 57 -1.80 39.61 -29.50
CA SER A 57 -2.15 38.21 -29.42
C SER A 57 -2.03 37.47 -30.77
N TYR A 58 -2.02 36.14 -30.68
CA TYR A 58 -2.45 35.12 -31.67
C TYR A 58 -1.57 34.75 -32.89
N CYS A 59 -1.42 33.41 -32.97
CA CYS A 59 -1.45 32.51 -34.13
C CYS A 59 -0.18 32.18 -34.95
N CYS A 60 0.12 30.88 -34.89
CA CYS A 60 0.50 29.94 -35.95
C CYS A 60 1.43 30.42 -37.08
N SER A 61 2.58 29.76 -37.19
CA SER A 61 3.11 29.35 -38.48
C SER A 61 3.83 28.01 -38.35
N SER A 62 3.38 27.12 -39.22
CA SER A 62 3.77 25.74 -39.43
C SER A 62 5.21 25.64 -39.92
N ALA A 63 5.99 24.73 -39.35
CA ALA A 63 7.16 24.18 -40.01
C ALA A 63 6.93 22.67 -40.14
N VAL A 64 6.69 22.27 -41.39
CA VAL A 64 6.55 20.89 -41.85
C VAL A 64 7.97 20.34 -41.97
N ASP A 65 8.34 19.43 -41.07
CA ASP A 65 9.47 18.53 -41.31
C ASP A 65 8.89 17.14 -41.65
N THR A 66 8.82 16.89 -42.95
CA THR A 66 8.64 15.57 -43.54
C THR A 66 9.93 14.77 -43.34
N ASN A 67 9.91 13.85 -42.39
CA ASN A 67 10.65 12.59 -42.51
C ASN A 67 9.79 11.48 -41.91
N ALA A 68 9.16 10.75 -42.83
CA ALA A 68 8.40 9.55 -42.56
C ALA A 68 9.39 8.42 -42.25
N GLU A 69 9.52 8.08 -40.98
CA GLU A 69 9.95 6.75 -40.56
C GLU A 69 8.79 6.11 -39.81
N ASN A 70 8.36 4.95 -40.32
CA ASN A 70 7.32 4.09 -39.75
C ASN A 70 7.73 3.62 -38.35
N GLY A 71 7.47 4.45 -37.34
CA GLY A 71 7.47 4.05 -35.94
C GLY A 71 6.08 3.58 -35.57
N THR A 72 5.71 2.37 -36.02
CA THR A 72 4.62 1.63 -35.40
C THR A 72 4.90 1.61 -33.91
N ALA A 73 4.03 2.23 -33.10
CA ALA A 73 4.08 2.08 -31.65
C ALA A 73 4.31 0.59 -31.34
N PRO A 74 5.24 0.21 -30.46
CA PRO A 74 5.38 -1.19 -30.09
C PRO A 74 4.03 -1.61 -29.55
N ALA A 75 3.31 -2.41 -30.35
CA ALA A 75 2.10 -3.09 -29.92
C ALA A 75 2.49 -3.77 -28.62
N ALA A 76 1.77 -3.47 -27.53
CA ALA A 76 1.92 -4.19 -26.29
C ALA A 76 1.88 -5.67 -26.64
N GLN A 77 3.01 -6.35 -26.50
CA GLN A 77 3.07 -7.78 -26.74
C GLN A 77 2.02 -8.35 -25.78
N SER A 78 0.95 -8.91 -26.35
CA SER A 78 -0.08 -9.58 -25.58
C SER A 78 0.58 -10.81 -24.97
N GLU A 79 1.19 -10.64 -23.80
CA GLU A 79 1.73 -11.76 -23.04
C GLU A 79 0.60 -12.77 -22.82
N ALA A 80 0.93 -14.06 -22.89
CA ALA A 80 -0.05 -15.11 -22.69
C ALA A 80 -0.82 -14.91 -21.37
N PRO A 81 -2.14 -15.17 -21.35
CA PRO A 81 -2.93 -15.00 -20.14
C PRO A 81 -2.49 -16.00 -19.08
N VAL A 82 -2.46 -15.55 -17.82
CA VAL A 82 -2.17 -16.41 -16.68
C VAL A 82 -3.44 -17.13 -16.26
N ARG A 83 -3.46 -18.47 -16.38
CA ARG A 83 -4.68 -19.27 -16.14
C ARG A 83 -4.68 -19.92 -14.76
N ILE A 84 -5.69 -19.57 -13.97
CA ILE A 84 -5.87 -19.99 -12.58
C ILE A 84 -7.18 -20.76 -12.47
N ILE A 85 -7.12 -21.96 -11.90
CA ILE A 85 -8.31 -22.75 -11.58
C ILE A 85 -8.45 -22.81 -10.06
N ALA A 86 -9.60 -22.42 -9.54
CA ALA A 86 -9.96 -22.64 -8.15
C ALA A 86 -11.00 -23.75 -8.04
N ILE A 87 -10.71 -24.75 -7.20
CA ILE A 87 -11.67 -25.79 -6.81
C ILE A 87 -12.00 -25.59 -5.33
N VAL A 88 -13.26 -25.32 -5.04
CA VAL A 88 -13.75 -25.07 -3.68
C VAL A 88 -14.65 -26.20 -3.20
N GLY A 89 -14.61 -26.55 -1.92
CA GLY A 89 -15.55 -27.51 -1.35
C GLY A 89 -17.00 -27.04 -1.50
N GLU A 90 -17.87 -27.88 -2.05
CA GLU A 90 -19.30 -27.61 -2.20
C GLU A 90 -19.93 -27.27 -0.84
N GLY A 91 -20.70 -26.17 -0.79
CA GLY A 91 -21.33 -25.69 0.45
C GLY A 91 -20.37 -25.20 1.53
N SER A 92 -19.06 -25.14 1.27
CA SER A 92 -18.08 -24.69 2.26
C SER A 92 -18.15 -23.18 2.49
N VAL A 93 -17.89 -22.78 3.73
CA VAL A 93 -18.04 -21.39 4.20
C VAL A 93 -16.68 -20.83 4.61
N SER A 94 -16.40 -19.60 4.17
CA SER A 94 -15.18 -18.88 4.52
C SER A 94 -15.29 -18.16 5.87
N PRO A 95 -14.16 -17.89 6.56
CA PRO A 95 -14.13 -17.02 7.73
C PRO A 95 -14.44 -15.55 7.38
N LEU A 96 -14.51 -15.19 6.09
CA LEU A 96 -14.87 -13.85 5.62
C LEU A 96 -16.37 -13.62 5.73
N LYS A 97 -16.82 -13.19 6.91
CA LYS A 97 -18.23 -12.89 7.19
C LYS A 97 -19.16 -14.08 6.91
N SER A 98 -18.66 -15.31 7.05
CA SER A 98 -19.40 -16.54 6.72
C SER A 98 -19.91 -16.59 5.28
N THR A 99 -19.18 -15.98 4.35
CA THR A 99 -19.50 -16.00 2.92
C THR A 99 -19.09 -17.35 2.32
N PRO A 100 -19.89 -17.97 1.43
CA PRO A 100 -19.48 -19.19 0.72
C PRO A 100 -18.14 -19.03 0.01
N TRP A 101 -17.27 -20.05 0.07
CA TRP A 101 -15.95 -19.98 -0.57
C TRP A 101 -16.02 -19.78 -2.08
N TYR A 102 -17.07 -20.30 -2.72
CA TYR A 102 -17.34 -20.09 -4.14
C TYR A 102 -17.46 -18.60 -4.49
N ASP A 103 -18.27 -17.85 -3.73
CA ASP A 103 -18.48 -16.42 -3.95
C ASP A 103 -17.21 -15.60 -3.67
N VAL A 104 -16.44 -15.99 -2.63
CA VAL A 104 -15.15 -15.36 -2.32
C VAL A 104 -14.16 -15.53 -3.47
N MET A 105 -14.09 -16.72 -4.07
CA MET A 105 -13.20 -16.97 -5.20
C MET A 105 -13.66 -16.27 -6.47
N LEU A 106 -14.97 -16.20 -6.74
CA LEU A 106 -15.51 -15.39 -7.85
C LEU A 106 -15.19 -13.90 -7.70
N HIS A 107 -15.30 -13.38 -6.49
CA HIS A 107 -14.92 -12.01 -6.18
C HIS A 107 -13.41 -11.80 -6.35
N THR A 108 -12.59 -12.76 -5.91
CA THR A 108 -11.13 -12.75 -6.10
C THR A 108 -10.75 -12.72 -7.58
N ALA A 109 -11.42 -13.53 -8.41
CA ALA A 109 -11.24 -13.55 -9.86
C ALA A 109 -11.47 -12.17 -10.49
N LYS A 110 -12.53 -11.46 -10.08
CA LYS A 110 -12.80 -10.08 -10.53
C LYS A 110 -11.69 -9.11 -10.10
N LYS A 111 -11.21 -9.23 -8.85
CA LYS A 111 -10.15 -8.36 -8.31
C LYS A 111 -8.78 -8.59 -8.97
N LEU A 112 -8.49 -9.80 -9.46
CA LEU A 112 -7.26 -10.08 -10.20
C LEU A 112 -7.20 -9.34 -11.53
N LYS A 113 -8.34 -9.25 -12.23
CA LYS A 113 -8.43 -8.48 -13.50
C LYS A 113 -8.15 -6.98 -13.33
N TRP A 114 -8.37 -6.44 -12.13
CA TRP A 114 -8.00 -5.04 -11.83
C TRP A 114 -6.48 -4.85 -11.73
N VAL A 115 -5.74 -5.92 -11.44
CA VAL A 115 -4.27 -5.91 -11.41
C VAL A 115 -3.71 -6.10 -12.81
N ASP A 116 -4.22 -7.09 -13.54
CA ASP A 116 -3.81 -7.41 -14.90
C ASP A 116 -4.97 -8.12 -15.62
N GLU A 117 -5.41 -7.59 -16.76
CA GLU A 117 -6.51 -8.18 -17.55
C GLU A 117 -6.15 -9.56 -18.09
N GLY A 118 -4.85 -9.88 -18.20
CA GLY A 118 -4.36 -11.19 -18.57
C GLY A 118 -4.49 -12.25 -17.46
N PHE A 119 -4.92 -11.90 -16.25
CA PHE A 119 -5.18 -12.88 -15.20
C PHE A 119 -6.59 -13.46 -15.33
N GLU A 120 -6.66 -14.72 -15.73
CA GLU A 120 -7.91 -15.46 -15.96
C GLU A 120 -8.10 -16.50 -14.86
N MET A 121 -9.09 -16.30 -14.00
CA MET A 121 -9.43 -17.23 -12.93
C MET A 121 -10.83 -17.83 -13.15
N LEU A 122 -10.91 -19.15 -13.19
CA LEU A 122 -12.17 -19.91 -13.21
C LEU A 122 -12.38 -20.60 -11.87
N VAL A 123 -13.64 -20.65 -11.41
CA VAL A 123 -14.01 -21.18 -10.10
C VAL A 123 -15.00 -22.32 -10.28
N PHE A 124 -14.67 -23.46 -9.69
CA PHE A 124 -15.45 -24.68 -9.72
C PHE A 124 -15.67 -25.18 -8.30
N THR A 125 -16.78 -25.86 -8.07
CA THR A 125 -17.04 -26.61 -6.85
C THR A 125 -16.48 -28.02 -6.97
N ASP A 126 -16.17 -28.67 -5.85
CA ASP A 126 -15.55 -29.99 -5.84
C ASP A 126 -16.51 -31.11 -6.27
N ASN A 127 -17.82 -30.85 -6.36
CA ASN A 127 -18.83 -31.77 -6.88
C ASN A 127 -18.92 -31.81 -8.42
N VAL A 128 -18.12 -31.02 -9.16
CA VAL A 128 -18.22 -30.88 -10.62
C VAL A 128 -18.05 -32.22 -11.35
N TYR A 129 -17.33 -33.19 -10.80
CA TYR A 129 -17.25 -34.56 -11.39
C TYR A 129 -18.57 -35.34 -11.38
N ARG A 130 -19.61 -34.84 -10.67
CA ARG A 130 -20.95 -35.46 -10.59
C ARG A 130 -21.99 -34.73 -11.44
N VAL A 131 -21.70 -33.52 -11.90
CA VAL A 131 -22.65 -32.64 -12.59
C VAL A 131 -22.32 -32.65 -14.08
N ASN A 132 -23.30 -33.00 -14.94
CA ASN A 132 -23.32 -33.00 -16.43
C ASN A 132 -21.98 -33.08 -17.20
N ASP A 133 -21.91 -33.94 -18.22
CA ASP A 133 -20.71 -34.13 -19.09
C ASP A 133 -20.05 -32.82 -19.57
N ASP A 134 -20.84 -31.80 -19.93
CA ASP A 134 -20.32 -30.52 -20.44
C ASP A 134 -19.47 -29.75 -19.41
N SER A 135 -19.85 -29.76 -18.12
CA SER A 135 -19.12 -29.03 -17.06
C SER A 135 -17.79 -29.70 -16.73
N ILE A 136 -17.77 -31.04 -16.77
CA ILE A 136 -16.57 -31.85 -16.60
C ILE A 136 -15.62 -31.64 -17.77
N GLY A 137 -16.15 -31.61 -19.00
CA GLY A 137 -15.38 -31.30 -20.20
C GLY A 137 -14.71 -29.92 -20.13
N GLN A 138 -15.45 -28.90 -19.69
CA GLN A 138 -14.91 -27.55 -19.48
C GLN A 138 -13.81 -27.52 -18.42
N LEU A 139 -13.99 -28.21 -17.29
CA LEU A 139 -12.96 -28.28 -16.24
C LEU A 139 -11.69 -28.98 -16.73
N HIS A 140 -11.82 -30.12 -17.41
CA HIS A 140 -10.67 -30.83 -17.98
C HIS A 140 -9.88 -29.99 -18.98
N GLU A 141 -10.58 -29.31 -19.89
CA GLU A 141 -9.92 -28.46 -20.88
C GLU A 141 -9.25 -27.24 -20.23
N SER A 142 -9.87 -26.69 -19.19
CA SER A 142 -9.32 -25.59 -18.41
C SER A 142 -8.07 -26.02 -17.63
N LEU A 143 -8.06 -27.22 -17.03
CA LEU A 143 -6.93 -27.76 -16.27
C LEU A 143 -5.70 -28.05 -17.14
N ARG A 144 -5.88 -28.41 -18.42
CA ARG A 144 -4.76 -28.63 -19.36
C ARG A 144 -3.89 -27.39 -19.57
N HIS A 145 -4.52 -26.22 -19.48
CA HIS A 145 -3.86 -24.93 -19.70
C HIS A 145 -3.65 -24.16 -18.39
N ALA A 146 -3.98 -24.76 -17.25
CA ALA A 146 -3.86 -24.11 -15.96
C ALA A 146 -2.39 -24.03 -15.52
N GLU A 147 -1.98 -22.84 -15.10
CA GLU A 147 -0.66 -22.63 -14.51
C GLU A 147 -0.72 -22.69 -12.98
N ILE A 148 -1.88 -22.34 -12.41
CA ILE A 148 -2.15 -22.42 -10.97
C ILE A 148 -3.45 -23.17 -10.73
N LEU A 149 -3.40 -24.14 -9.82
CA LEU A 149 -4.56 -24.79 -9.22
C LEU A 149 -4.60 -24.44 -7.73
N MET A 150 -5.65 -23.73 -7.34
CA MET A 150 -5.93 -23.37 -5.95
C MET A 150 -7.07 -24.25 -5.44
N ILE A 151 -6.82 -25.02 -4.37
CA ILE A 151 -7.80 -25.93 -3.79
C ILE A 151 -8.17 -25.42 -2.41
N VAL A 152 -9.46 -25.20 -2.15
CA VAL A 152 -9.94 -24.57 -0.91
C VAL A 152 -11.06 -25.39 -0.29
N ALA A 153 -10.94 -25.74 0.99
CA ALA A 153 -11.98 -26.44 1.75
C ALA A 153 -12.45 -27.78 1.15
N VAL A 154 -11.60 -28.47 0.37
CA VAL A 154 -11.95 -29.77 -0.23
C VAL A 154 -11.57 -30.91 0.70
N THR A 155 -12.57 -31.55 1.30
CA THR A 155 -12.39 -32.64 2.28
C THR A 155 -13.07 -33.94 1.88
N ASN A 156 -13.97 -33.91 0.88
CA ASN A 156 -14.65 -35.09 0.37
C ASN A 156 -13.65 -36.05 -0.29
N GLN A 157 -13.65 -37.32 0.12
CA GLN A 157 -12.66 -38.31 -0.31
C GLN A 157 -12.73 -38.65 -1.81
N GLU A 158 -13.91 -38.63 -2.41
CA GLU A 158 -14.06 -38.85 -3.86
C GLU A 158 -13.49 -37.66 -4.64
N SER A 159 -13.82 -36.43 -4.21
CA SER A 159 -13.27 -35.21 -4.80
C SER A 159 -11.74 -35.18 -4.70
N VAL A 160 -11.19 -35.51 -3.53
CA VAL A 160 -9.74 -35.57 -3.28
C VAL A 160 -9.06 -36.56 -4.22
N LYS A 161 -9.60 -37.78 -4.36
CA LYS A 161 -9.06 -38.79 -5.29
C LYS A 161 -9.12 -38.31 -6.73
N TRP A 162 -10.24 -37.71 -7.13
CA TRP A 162 -10.41 -37.17 -8.48
C TRP A 162 -9.38 -36.08 -8.78
N ILE A 163 -9.17 -35.13 -7.86
CA ILE A 163 -8.18 -34.07 -8.00
C ILE A 163 -6.77 -34.65 -8.11
N GLN A 164 -6.40 -35.58 -7.22
CA GLN A 164 -5.09 -36.24 -7.24
C GLN A 164 -4.83 -36.99 -8.56
N THR A 165 -5.88 -37.48 -9.22
CA THR A 165 -5.78 -38.21 -10.49
C THR A 165 -5.68 -37.26 -11.68
N ASN A 166 -6.51 -36.22 -11.71
CA ASN A 166 -6.73 -35.40 -12.90
C ASN A 166 -5.92 -34.09 -12.94
N CYS A 167 -5.35 -33.67 -11.81
CA CYS A 167 -4.67 -32.39 -11.69
C CYS A 167 -3.13 -32.49 -11.59
N GLN A 168 -2.54 -33.66 -11.86
CA GLN A 168 -1.11 -33.90 -11.67
C GLN A 168 -0.21 -33.03 -12.55
N ASN A 169 -0.71 -32.57 -13.70
CA ASN A 169 0.09 -31.82 -14.67
C ASN A 169 0.18 -30.31 -14.38
N VAL A 170 -0.67 -29.76 -13.52
CA VAL A 170 -0.67 -28.32 -13.21
C VAL A 170 0.60 -27.98 -12.44
N PRO A 171 1.47 -27.06 -12.89
CA PRO A 171 2.81 -26.87 -12.30
C PRO A 171 2.77 -26.27 -10.90
N ASN A 172 1.79 -25.41 -10.59
CA ASN A 172 1.63 -24.78 -9.28
C ASN A 172 0.29 -25.20 -8.66
N VAL A 173 0.32 -25.94 -7.56
CA VAL A 173 -0.84 -26.41 -6.80
C VAL A 173 -0.69 -25.92 -5.36
N ILE A 174 -1.70 -25.22 -4.85
CA ILE A 174 -1.74 -24.74 -3.46
C ILE A 174 -3.07 -25.12 -2.81
N CYS A 175 -3.00 -25.69 -1.61
CA CYS A 175 -4.16 -26.23 -0.89
C CYS A 175 -4.39 -25.46 0.42
N PHE A 176 -5.61 -24.99 0.63
CA PHE A 176 -6.01 -24.29 1.85
C PHE A 176 -7.20 -24.99 2.48
N ASP A 177 -7.17 -25.18 3.80
CA ASP A 177 -8.27 -25.76 4.59
C ASP A 177 -8.82 -27.09 4.02
N SER A 178 -7.99 -27.83 3.28
CA SER A 178 -8.37 -29.02 2.51
C SER A 178 -7.75 -30.28 3.11
N SER A 179 -8.12 -31.45 2.56
CA SER A 179 -7.58 -32.74 3.02
C SER A 179 -6.04 -32.73 3.07
N PRO A 180 -5.41 -33.24 4.15
CA PRO A 180 -3.96 -33.28 4.30
C PRO A 180 -3.26 -34.22 3.28
N THR A 181 -4.03 -35.06 2.58
CA THR A 181 -3.53 -35.91 1.50
C THR A 181 -3.29 -35.14 0.20
N LEU A 182 -3.86 -33.94 0.06
CA LEU A 182 -3.56 -33.04 -1.04
C LEU A 182 -2.25 -32.32 -0.73
N THR A 183 -1.34 -32.30 -1.70
CA THR A 183 0.02 -31.80 -1.51
C THR A 183 0.24 -30.53 -2.31
N ASN A 184 0.97 -29.59 -1.70
CA ASN A 184 1.39 -28.38 -2.40
C ASN A 184 2.51 -28.71 -3.38
N LYS A 185 2.48 -28.04 -4.52
CA LYS A 185 3.48 -28.15 -5.58
C LYS A 185 3.75 -26.77 -6.13
N LEU A 186 4.99 -26.32 -6.23
CA LEU A 186 5.31 -25.07 -6.93
C LEU A 186 6.46 -25.29 -7.90
N GLY A 187 6.37 -24.67 -9.08
CA GLY A 187 7.33 -24.87 -10.16
C GLY A 187 7.52 -26.34 -10.55
N GLY A 188 6.46 -27.15 -10.44
CA GLY A 188 6.46 -28.59 -10.72
C GLY A 188 7.04 -29.48 -9.61
N SER A 189 7.53 -28.91 -8.51
CA SER A 189 8.15 -29.68 -7.40
C SER A 189 7.22 -29.76 -6.20
N LEU A 190 7.03 -30.97 -5.64
CA LEU A 190 6.28 -31.18 -4.42
C LEU A 190 6.97 -30.50 -3.23
N ILE A 191 6.18 -29.86 -2.38
CA ILE A 191 6.66 -29.16 -1.19
C ILE A 191 6.24 -29.96 0.03
N GLN A 192 7.25 -30.48 0.75
CA GLN A 192 7.02 -31.09 2.05
C GLN A 192 6.90 -29.98 3.09
N THR A 193 5.68 -29.64 3.49
CA THR A 193 5.46 -28.88 4.71
C THR A 193 5.84 -29.77 5.89
N LYS A 194 7.09 -29.64 6.36
CA LYS A 194 7.54 -30.37 7.55
C LYS A 194 6.65 -30.00 8.73
N THR A 195 5.90 -30.97 9.24
CA THR A 195 5.53 -31.00 10.65
C THR A 195 6.82 -30.89 11.46
N VAL A 196 6.86 -29.99 12.44
CA VAL A 196 8.03 -29.72 13.29
C VAL A 196 8.60 -31.05 13.81
N GLY A 197 9.80 -31.42 13.36
CA GLY A 197 10.55 -32.55 13.92
C GLY A 197 11.06 -33.56 12.90
N SER A 198 12.13 -33.24 12.18
CA SER A 198 13.20 -34.22 11.92
C SER A 198 14.45 -33.50 11.37
N ILE A 199 15.52 -33.61 12.14
CA ILE A 199 16.88 -33.15 11.85
C ILE A 199 17.59 -34.25 11.04
N PHE A 200 18.58 -33.86 10.22
CA PHE A 200 19.41 -34.64 9.27
C PHE A 200 18.85 -34.60 7.83
N SER A 201 19.63 -34.27 6.79
CA SER A 201 21.08 -34.39 6.55
C SER A 201 21.64 -33.22 5.72
N LYS A 202 22.88 -32.82 6.04
CA LYS A 202 23.65 -31.76 5.38
C LYS A 202 24.36 -32.29 4.11
N LEU A 203 23.98 -31.79 2.94
CA LEU A 203 24.85 -31.67 1.75
C LEU A 203 24.30 -30.54 0.85
N PRO A 204 25.12 -29.58 0.37
CA PRO A 204 24.62 -28.44 -0.40
C PRO A 204 24.48 -28.83 -1.88
N LEU A 205 23.30 -29.33 -2.25
CA LEU A 205 22.90 -29.54 -3.65
C LEU A 205 22.18 -28.29 -4.19
N PRO A 206 22.31 -27.92 -5.48
CA PRO A 206 21.56 -26.82 -6.09
C PRO A 206 20.03 -26.96 -5.94
N GLN A 207 19.53 -28.21 -5.87
CA GLN A 207 18.12 -28.53 -5.61
C GLN A 207 17.64 -28.05 -4.23
N LEU A 208 18.53 -28.02 -3.22
CA LEU A 208 18.19 -27.59 -1.86
C LEU A 208 17.86 -26.10 -1.79
N LYS A 209 18.51 -25.28 -2.62
CA LYS A 209 18.26 -23.83 -2.65
C LYS A 209 16.89 -23.50 -3.24
N LYS A 210 16.51 -24.15 -4.35
CA LYS A 210 15.20 -23.98 -4.99
C LYS A 210 14.04 -24.52 -4.14
N GLN A 211 14.29 -25.59 -3.37
CA GLN A 211 13.34 -26.07 -2.36
C GLN A 211 13.15 -25.05 -1.24
N LYS A 212 14.25 -24.52 -0.68
CA LYS A 212 14.18 -23.50 0.39
C LYS A 212 13.45 -22.24 -0.04
N GLU A 213 13.68 -21.77 -1.27
CA GLU A 213 12.94 -20.62 -1.83
C GLU A 213 11.45 -20.93 -1.97
N SER A 214 11.09 -22.12 -2.46
CA SER A 214 9.68 -22.55 -2.56
C SER A 214 9.01 -22.70 -1.20
N GLU A 215 9.71 -23.20 -0.18
CA GLU A 215 9.24 -23.27 1.20
C GLU A 215 8.98 -21.87 1.79
N GLU A 216 9.86 -20.90 1.51
CA GLU A 216 9.66 -19.50 1.92
C GLU A 216 8.45 -18.84 1.25
N VAL A 217 8.21 -19.13 -0.04
CA VAL A 217 7.01 -18.67 -0.76
C VAL A 217 5.76 -19.28 -0.13
N VAL A 218 5.72 -20.60 0.06
CA VAL A 218 4.57 -21.29 0.68
C VAL A 218 4.29 -20.74 2.08
N ARG A 219 5.32 -20.56 2.90
CA ARG A 219 5.17 -19.97 4.23
C ARG A 219 4.55 -18.57 4.17
N SER A 220 5.04 -17.71 3.27
CA SER A 220 4.50 -16.36 3.10
C SER A 220 3.05 -16.36 2.63
N VAL A 221 2.69 -17.32 1.77
CA VAL A 221 1.33 -17.54 1.28
C VAL A 221 0.40 -17.99 2.41
N TYR A 222 0.80 -18.95 3.25
CA TYR A 222 -0.01 -19.37 4.41
C TYR A 222 -0.12 -18.28 5.47
N GLU A 223 0.97 -17.58 5.80
CA GLU A 223 0.95 -16.43 6.72
C GLU A 223 -0.05 -15.36 6.24
N ALA A 224 -0.16 -15.12 4.92
CA ALA A 224 -1.15 -14.22 4.37
C ALA A 224 -2.58 -14.81 4.43
N TRP A 225 -2.75 -16.09 4.09
CA TRP A 225 -4.04 -16.78 4.15
C TRP A 225 -4.68 -16.73 5.55
N ASP A 226 -3.88 -16.97 6.59
CA ASP A 226 -4.31 -17.02 7.99
C ASP A 226 -4.80 -15.66 8.53
N ARG A 227 -4.52 -14.56 7.82
CA ARG A 227 -5.04 -13.22 8.17
C ARG A 227 -6.50 -13.02 7.75
N HIS A 228 -7.11 -13.99 7.08
CA HIS A 228 -8.54 -14.02 6.76
C HIS A 228 -9.09 -12.69 6.23
N ASN A 229 -8.51 -12.17 5.15
CA ASN A 229 -9.05 -11.02 4.42
C ASN A 229 -8.91 -11.17 2.90
N SER A 230 -9.78 -10.47 2.15
CA SER A 230 -9.88 -10.65 0.69
C SER A 230 -8.65 -10.16 -0.09
N ASP A 231 -7.91 -9.20 0.44
CA ASP A 231 -6.70 -8.70 -0.22
C ASP A 231 -5.53 -9.66 -0.06
N ASP A 232 -5.44 -10.37 1.07
CA ASP A 232 -4.45 -11.39 1.28
C ASP A 232 -4.68 -12.64 0.43
N ILE A 233 -5.94 -13.04 0.19
CA ILE A 233 -6.27 -14.11 -0.77
C ILE A 233 -5.76 -13.77 -2.17
N LYS A 234 -6.06 -12.55 -2.65
CA LYS A 234 -5.54 -12.04 -3.93
C LYS A 234 -4.00 -12.03 -3.92
N PHE A 235 -3.42 -11.56 -2.82
CA PHE A 235 -1.97 -11.48 -2.66
C PHE A 235 -1.28 -12.85 -2.73
N CYS A 236 -1.87 -13.90 -2.15
CA CYS A 236 -1.37 -15.28 -2.26
C CYS A 236 -1.14 -15.67 -3.72
N LEU A 237 -2.11 -15.39 -4.59
CA LEU A 237 -2.03 -15.67 -6.02
C LEU A 237 -0.95 -14.82 -6.70
N LEU A 238 -0.90 -13.51 -6.41
CA LEU A 238 0.10 -12.61 -7.00
C LEU A 238 1.53 -13.03 -6.64
N VAL A 239 1.78 -13.53 -5.42
CA VAL A 239 3.10 -14.04 -5.01
C VAL A 239 3.50 -15.26 -5.82
N ILE A 240 2.58 -16.20 -6.04
CA ILE A 240 2.85 -17.40 -6.84
C ILE A 240 3.11 -17.02 -8.30
N ILE A 241 2.28 -16.15 -8.89
CA ILE A 241 2.46 -15.66 -10.26
C ILE A 241 3.84 -15.01 -10.41
N ASN A 242 4.19 -14.10 -9.50
CA ASN A 242 5.48 -13.39 -9.53
C ASN A 242 6.69 -14.32 -9.40
N SER A 243 6.55 -15.40 -8.64
CA SER A 243 7.67 -16.30 -8.33
C SER A 243 7.88 -17.38 -9.39
N TYR A 244 6.82 -17.84 -10.06
CA TYR A 244 6.87 -19.03 -10.93
C TYR A 244 6.39 -18.83 -12.36
N ILE A 245 5.70 -17.72 -12.66
CA ILE A 245 5.09 -17.50 -13.97
C ILE A 245 5.72 -16.27 -14.63
N ARG A 246 5.45 -15.07 -14.11
CA ARG A 246 5.99 -13.82 -14.64
C ARG A 246 6.02 -12.72 -13.58
N PRO A 247 6.95 -11.75 -13.66
CA PRO A 247 7.01 -10.63 -12.73
C PRO A 247 5.70 -9.85 -12.68
N VAL A 248 5.20 -9.57 -11.48
CA VAL A 248 3.99 -8.77 -11.26
C VAL A 248 4.40 -7.35 -10.88
N PRO A 249 4.12 -6.31 -11.70
CA PRO A 249 4.62 -4.96 -11.47
C PRO A 249 4.29 -4.39 -10.09
N ILE A 250 3.07 -4.63 -9.56
CA ILE A 250 2.65 -4.15 -8.24
C ILE A 250 3.45 -4.77 -7.08
N LEU A 251 4.16 -5.89 -7.32
CA LEU A 251 5.00 -6.57 -6.33
C LEU A 251 6.49 -6.19 -6.40
N LYS A 252 6.92 -5.42 -7.42
CA LYS A 252 8.35 -5.04 -7.61
C LYS A 252 8.93 -4.21 -6.44
N ASN A 253 8.09 -3.62 -5.60
CA ASN A 253 8.50 -2.67 -4.56
C ASN A 253 8.72 -3.29 -3.16
N LEU A 254 8.69 -4.62 -3.03
CA LEU A 254 8.60 -5.24 -1.70
C LEU A 254 9.90 -5.34 -0.91
N ARG A 255 11.08 -5.00 -1.45
CA ARG A 255 12.28 -4.55 -0.71
C ARG A 255 13.46 -4.40 -1.67
N ALA A 256 14.29 -3.39 -1.44
CA ALA A 256 15.60 -3.33 -2.06
C ALA A 256 16.50 -4.47 -1.58
N LYS A 257 16.99 -5.27 -2.52
CA LYS A 257 17.96 -6.35 -2.27
C LYS A 257 19.21 -6.19 -3.14
N GLY A 258 19.68 -4.95 -3.33
CA GLY A 258 20.78 -4.64 -4.26
C GLY A 258 21.92 -3.84 -3.65
N LEU A 259 23.15 -4.11 -4.11
CA LEU A 259 24.34 -3.29 -3.85
C LEU A 259 24.18 -1.85 -4.35
N SER A 260 23.38 -1.64 -5.42
CA SER A 260 23.04 -0.32 -5.96
C SER A 260 22.25 0.54 -4.98
N THR A 261 21.27 -0.05 -4.30
CA THR A 261 20.46 0.62 -3.28
C THR A 261 21.31 1.07 -2.09
N LEU A 262 22.18 0.18 -1.59
CA LEU A 262 23.10 0.51 -0.50
C LEU A 262 24.08 1.62 -0.92
N ASN A 263 24.58 1.58 -2.15
CA ASN A 263 25.44 2.63 -2.68
C ASN A 263 24.73 3.99 -2.76
N CYS A 264 23.47 4.02 -3.23
CA CYS A 264 22.66 5.25 -3.25
C CYS A 264 22.47 5.82 -1.84
N MET A 265 22.05 4.97 -0.89
CA MET A 265 21.81 5.38 0.49
C MET A 265 23.07 5.95 1.15
N VAL A 266 24.20 5.25 1.03
CA VAL A 266 25.47 5.71 1.63
C VAL A 266 25.96 6.99 0.97
N LYS A 267 25.89 7.10 -0.36
CA LYS A 267 26.37 8.27 -1.11
C LYS A 267 25.53 9.52 -0.87
N ASN A 268 24.21 9.39 -0.87
CA ASN A 268 23.30 10.55 -0.85
C ASN A 268 22.69 10.84 0.53
N CYS A 269 22.66 9.84 1.43
CA CYS A 269 21.99 9.92 2.74
C CYS A 269 22.89 9.52 3.91
N GLY A 270 24.22 9.44 3.72
CA GLY A 270 25.20 9.04 4.73
C GLY A 270 25.04 9.74 6.09
N PRO A 271 24.90 11.08 6.15
CA PRO A 271 24.69 11.79 7.41
C PRO A 271 23.41 11.37 8.14
N GLN A 272 22.30 11.19 7.42
CA GLN A 272 21.02 10.78 7.99
C GLN A 272 21.06 9.33 8.48
N ILE A 273 21.77 8.45 7.74
CA ILE A 273 22.03 7.07 8.18
C ILE A 273 22.82 7.07 9.48
N LEU A 274 23.91 7.82 9.56
CA LEU A 274 24.74 7.88 10.76
C LEU A 274 23.94 8.42 11.96
N ASN A 275 23.19 9.50 11.77
CA ASN A 275 22.34 10.07 12.83
C ASN A 275 21.26 9.08 13.28
N CYS A 276 20.65 8.33 12.37
CA CYS A 276 19.73 7.26 12.71
C CYS A 276 20.41 6.13 13.49
N LEU A 277 21.60 5.70 13.09
CA LEU A 277 22.33 4.64 13.80
C LEU A 277 22.80 5.09 15.19
N LEU A 278 23.01 6.38 15.41
CA LEU A 278 23.33 6.92 16.73
C LEU A 278 22.09 7.12 17.61
N ASP A 279 20.91 7.29 17.02
CA ASP A 279 19.64 7.39 17.74
C ASP A 279 19.15 5.99 18.21
N PRO A 280 18.94 5.77 19.51
CA PRO A 280 18.47 4.48 20.03
C PRO A 280 17.12 4.04 19.45
N ASN A 281 16.19 4.97 19.25
CA ASN A 281 14.86 4.65 18.71
C ASN A 281 14.94 4.30 17.23
N CYS A 282 15.68 5.07 16.43
CA CYS A 282 15.86 4.76 15.02
C CYS A 282 16.56 3.41 14.81
N ARG A 283 17.56 3.06 15.63
CA ARG A 283 18.13 1.70 15.62
C ARG A 283 17.11 0.61 15.92
N LYS A 284 16.30 0.78 16.97
CA LYS A 284 15.22 -0.17 17.30
C LYS A 284 14.21 -0.28 16.15
N ALA A 285 13.87 0.83 15.50
CA ALA A 285 13.01 0.85 14.33
C ALA A 285 13.60 0.02 13.18
N LEU A 286 14.86 0.25 12.82
CA LEU A 286 15.54 -0.49 11.74
C LEU A 286 15.66 -1.98 12.06
N GLN A 287 16.03 -2.33 13.29
CA GLN A 287 16.12 -3.73 13.73
C GLN A 287 14.76 -4.42 13.68
N CYS A 288 13.71 -3.75 14.14
CA CYS A 288 12.34 -4.25 14.09
C CYS A 288 11.88 -4.46 12.65
N LEU A 289 12.07 -3.45 11.78
CA LEU A 289 11.72 -3.52 10.36
C LEU A 289 12.42 -4.69 9.65
N ASN A 290 13.70 -4.93 9.94
CA ASN A 290 14.45 -6.04 9.36
C ASN A 290 13.86 -7.42 9.71
N ASN A 291 13.21 -7.54 10.88
CA ASN A 291 12.56 -8.77 11.31
C ASN A 291 11.15 -8.93 10.74
N CYS A 292 10.53 -7.86 10.23
CA CYS A 292 9.24 -7.96 9.56
C CYS A 292 9.38 -8.65 8.19
N SER A 293 8.37 -9.44 7.84
CA SER A 293 8.18 -9.86 6.45
C SER A 293 8.00 -8.62 5.56
N PRO A 294 8.57 -8.59 4.35
CA PRO A 294 8.53 -7.39 3.51
C PRO A 294 7.12 -6.97 3.07
N ILE A 295 6.17 -7.91 3.18
CA ILE A 295 4.76 -7.76 2.81
C ILE A 295 3.86 -7.53 4.03
N ASP A 296 4.40 -7.67 5.24
CA ASP A 296 3.65 -7.47 6.47
C ASP A 296 3.57 -5.98 6.81
N GLN A 297 2.58 -5.32 6.24
CA GLN A 297 2.35 -3.89 6.46
C GLN A 297 2.05 -3.58 7.93
N VAL A 298 1.40 -4.49 8.67
CA VAL A 298 1.07 -4.30 10.08
C VAL A 298 2.34 -4.30 10.93
N CYS A 299 3.23 -5.27 10.72
CA CYS A 299 4.52 -5.32 11.40
C CYS A 299 5.36 -4.08 11.08
N ASN A 300 5.52 -3.75 9.79
CA ASN A 300 6.34 -2.61 9.38
C ASN A 300 5.82 -1.30 9.98
N TYR A 301 4.51 -1.09 9.92
CA TYR A 301 3.86 0.07 10.49
C TYR A 301 4.02 0.14 12.02
N ARG A 302 3.80 -0.97 12.74
CA ARG A 302 3.96 -1.01 14.21
C ARG A 302 5.40 -0.72 14.63
N CYS A 303 6.40 -1.21 13.90
CA CYS A 303 7.80 -0.87 14.15
C CYS A 303 8.05 0.64 14.05
N ILE A 304 7.61 1.27 12.94
CA ILE A 304 7.79 2.71 12.71
C ILE A 304 7.04 3.51 13.78
N ALA A 305 5.79 3.15 14.07
CA ALA A 305 4.97 3.87 15.03
C ALA A 305 5.41 3.67 16.49
N SER A 306 6.09 2.57 16.83
CA SER A 306 6.61 2.34 18.19
C SER A 306 7.88 3.15 18.45
N TYR A 307 8.73 3.28 17.44
CA TYR A 307 10.07 3.86 17.57
C TYR A 307 10.27 5.16 16.77
N GLU A 308 9.17 5.85 16.44
CA GLU A 308 9.21 7.09 15.68
C GLU A 308 10.13 8.12 16.35
N SER A 309 11.11 8.60 15.60
CA SER A 309 12.03 9.66 16.01
C SER A 309 12.29 10.60 14.85
N ARG A 310 12.79 11.79 15.16
CA ARG A 310 13.18 12.78 14.14
C ARG A 310 14.26 12.22 13.20
N GLN A 311 15.20 11.45 13.75
CA GLN A 311 16.29 10.86 12.97
C GLN A 311 15.75 9.79 12.01
N LEU A 312 14.74 9.02 12.42
CA LEU A 312 14.04 8.08 11.53
C LEU A 312 13.32 8.82 10.40
N GLU A 313 12.60 9.90 10.71
CA GLU A 313 11.92 10.72 9.71
C GLU A 313 12.90 11.32 8.69
N GLU A 314 13.99 11.94 9.15
CA GLU A 314 15.02 12.53 8.27
C GLU A 314 15.70 11.47 7.38
N PHE A 315 15.98 10.29 7.94
CA PHE A 315 16.51 9.15 7.20
C PHE A 315 15.53 8.65 6.13
N SER A 316 14.27 8.38 6.51
CA SER A 316 13.23 7.93 5.59
C SER A 316 12.96 8.96 4.48
N LEU A 317 12.89 10.25 4.82
CA LEU A 317 12.74 11.35 3.86
C LEU A 317 13.87 11.36 2.82
N CYS A 318 15.11 11.18 3.27
CA CYS A 318 16.27 11.18 2.37
C CYS A 318 16.24 9.99 1.40
N VAL A 319 15.99 8.79 1.93
CA VAL A 319 16.06 7.54 1.18
C VAL A 319 14.86 7.35 0.24
N LEU A 320 13.65 7.62 0.72
CA LEU A 320 12.42 7.33 -0.01
C LEU A 320 12.05 8.47 -0.97
N GLN A 321 12.15 9.72 -0.52
CA GLN A 321 11.57 10.84 -1.27
C GLN A 321 12.61 11.68 -2.00
N LYS A 322 13.70 12.08 -1.33
CA LYS A 322 14.67 13.00 -1.94
C LYS A 322 15.55 12.34 -3.00
N ASN A 323 15.97 11.11 -2.75
CA ASN A 323 16.87 10.39 -3.64
C ASN A 323 16.26 9.13 -4.24
N ASN A 324 15.05 8.75 -3.82
CA ASN A 324 14.35 7.53 -4.23
C ASN A 324 15.30 6.31 -4.38
N CYS A 325 16.14 6.07 -3.37
CA CYS A 325 17.18 5.04 -3.44
C CYS A 325 16.62 3.61 -3.53
N LEU A 326 15.33 3.44 -3.24
CA LEU A 326 14.60 2.19 -3.39
C LEU A 326 13.95 2.04 -4.79
N GLU A 327 14.10 3.04 -5.67
CA GLU A 327 13.48 3.09 -7.01
C GLU A 327 11.98 2.83 -6.97
N LEU A 328 11.31 3.36 -5.93
CA LEU A 328 9.88 3.22 -5.76
C LEU A 328 9.18 4.10 -6.79
N ASP A 329 8.38 3.46 -7.65
CA ASP A 329 7.38 4.12 -8.47
C ASP A 329 6.01 3.60 -8.03
N ALA A 330 5.11 4.53 -7.72
CA ALA A 330 3.74 4.25 -7.35
C ALA A 330 2.82 4.96 -8.34
N LYS A 331 2.41 4.23 -9.37
CA LYS A 331 1.35 4.70 -10.27
C LYS A 331 0.02 4.63 -9.53
N ILE A 332 -0.74 5.72 -9.61
CA ILE A 332 -2.12 5.74 -9.11
C ILE A 332 -2.90 4.68 -9.90
N PRO A 333 -3.57 3.73 -9.24
CA PRO A 333 -4.39 2.75 -9.94
C PRO A 333 -5.54 3.43 -10.70
N ASP A 334 -5.67 3.15 -11.98
CA ASP A 334 -6.75 3.70 -12.81
C ASP A 334 -8.07 2.90 -12.69
N LYS A 335 -8.04 1.76 -11.96
CA LYS A 335 -9.16 0.84 -11.80
C LYS A 335 -9.38 0.46 -10.32
N PRO A 336 -10.64 0.28 -9.88
CA PRO A 336 -11.88 0.58 -10.62
C PRO A 336 -12.09 2.10 -10.75
N VAL A 337 -12.75 2.51 -11.84
CA VAL A 337 -13.13 3.92 -12.01
C VAL A 337 -14.31 4.23 -11.09
N ILE A 338 -14.07 5.11 -10.12
CA ILE A 338 -15.10 5.59 -9.19
C ILE A 338 -15.48 7.01 -9.62
N THR A 339 -16.72 7.20 -10.05
CA THR A 339 -17.25 8.52 -10.42
C THR A 339 -17.63 9.30 -9.16
N PRO A 340 -17.19 10.55 -9.00
CA PRO A 340 -17.57 11.36 -7.85
C PRO A 340 -19.07 11.70 -7.86
N MET A 341 -19.61 11.96 -6.68
CA MET A 341 -20.99 12.45 -6.52
C MET A 341 -21.17 13.78 -7.27
N VAL A 342 -22.24 13.90 -8.06
CA VAL A 342 -22.50 15.10 -8.89
C VAL A 342 -23.49 16.08 -8.26
N GLN A 343 -24.33 15.61 -7.32
CA GLN A 343 -25.34 16.43 -6.65
C GLN A 343 -25.35 16.16 -5.15
N PHE A 344 -25.56 17.20 -4.36
CA PHE A 344 -25.75 17.12 -2.92
C PHE A 344 -27.00 17.90 -2.50
N ARG A 345 -27.92 17.22 -1.82
CA ARG A 345 -29.22 17.80 -1.38
C ARG A 345 -29.99 18.50 -2.51
N GLY A 346 -30.02 17.87 -3.69
CA GLY A 346 -30.76 18.35 -4.86
C GLY A 346 -30.10 19.50 -5.64
N ASN A 347 -28.91 19.95 -5.24
CA ASN A 347 -28.13 20.95 -5.96
C ASN A 347 -26.88 20.32 -6.59
N ASP A 348 -26.39 20.90 -7.68
CA ASP A 348 -25.11 20.49 -8.27
C ASP A 348 -23.97 20.70 -7.27
N LEU A 349 -23.09 19.71 -7.16
CA LEU A 349 -21.97 19.75 -6.23
C LEU A 349 -20.87 20.65 -6.81
N ASP A 350 -20.56 21.75 -6.12
CA ASP A 350 -19.39 22.57 -6.42
C ASP A 350 -18.20 22.23 -5.51
N HIS A 351 -17.03 22.82 -5.79
CA HIS A 351 -15.81 22.54 -5.03
C HIS A 351 -15.88 22.98 -3.57
N GLU A 352 -16.58 24.08 -3.27
CA GLU A 352 -16.65 24.59 -1.89
C GLU A 352 -17.54 23.69 -1.04
N THR A 353 -18.71 23.33 -1.57
CA THR A 353 -19.64 22.37 -0.96
C THR A 353 -18.94 21.02 -0.78
N ALA A 354 -18.19 20.55 -1.79
CA ALA A 354 -17.44 19.30 -1.67
C ALA A 354 -16.40 19.34 -0.53
N GLU A 355 -15.72 20.46 -0.31
CA GLU A 355 -14.80 20.62 0.83
C GLU A 355 -15.54 20.72 2.15
N ASP A 356 -16.66 21.47 2.21
CA ASP A 356 -17.48 21.65 3.40
C ASP A 356 -18.04 20.32 3.94
N LEU A 357 -18.34 19.37 3.07
CA LEU A 357 -18.71 18.01 3.48
C LEU A 357 -17.64 17.34 4.34
N PHE A 358 -16.36 17.60 4.06
CA PHE A 358 -15.27 16.98 4.79
C PHE A 358 -14.90 17.72 6.07
N VAL A 359 -15.14 19.03 6.14
CA VAL A 359 -14.82 19.87 7.31
C VAL A 359 -15.73 19.49 8.49
N GLY A 360 -15.33 18.42 9.18
CA GLY A 360 -15.74 18.06 10.51
C GLY A 360 -14.62 18.40 11.50
N TRP A 361 -14.99 19.06 12.59
CA TRP A 361 -14.11 19.52 13.67
C TRP A 361 -13.11 20.63 13.31
N LEU A 362 -13.61 21.88 13.32
CA LEU A 362 -12.89 23.06 13.80
C LEU A 362 -13.91 24.19 14.06
N GLY A 363 -14.56 24.17 15.23
CA GLY A 363 -15.64 25.11 15.58
C GLY A 363 -16.50 24.60 16.75
N SER A 364 -17.78 25.00 16.78
CA SER A 364 -18.76 24.66 17.83
C SER A 364 -19.45 23.28 17.66
N LEU A 365 -18.97 22.44 16.74
CA LEU A 365 -19.57 21.14 16.42
C LEU A 365 -18.62 20.00 16.81
N ASP A 366 -19.11 19.07 17.63
CA ASP A 366 -18.35 17.97 18.24
C ASP A 366 -18.34 16.68 17.39
N TRP A 367 -18.23 16.78 16.07
CA TRP A 367 -18.15 15.59 15.20
C TRP A 367 -16.95 15.64 14.24
N SER A 368 -16.37 14.47 14.03
CA SER A 368 -15.25 14.20 13.12
C SER A 368 -15.54 12.95 12.31
N TRP A 369 -14.93 12.81 11.15
CA TRP A 369 -15.03 11.57 10.38
C TRP A 369 -14.31 10.40 11.07
N ARG A 370 -14.87 9.20 10.95
CA ARG A 370 -14.30 7.94 11.46
C ARG A 370 -14.29 6.89 10.36
N VAL A 371 -13.26 6.04 10.35
CA VAL A 371 -13.23 4.86 9.50
C VAL A 371 -14.03 3.75 10.19
N VAL A 372 -15.05 3.23 9.51
CA VAL A 372 -15.95 2.19 10.03
C VAL A 372 -15.82 0.87 9.27
N ALA A 373 -15.36 0.90 8.01
CA ALA A 373 -15.26 -0.26 7.13
C ALA A 373 -13.94 -0.31 6.36
N GLY A 374 -12.83 0.04 7.02
CA GLY A 374 -11.54 0.04 6.36
C GLY A 374 -11.03 -1.38 6.06
N GLN A 375 -10.19 -1.47 5.04
CA GLN A 375 -9.73 -2.72 4.43
C GLN A 375 -8.31 -3.09 4.82
N ASN A 376 -7.46 -2.12 5.14
CA ASN A 376 -6.06 -2.34 5.48
C ASN A 376 -5.87 -2.31 7.00
N PRO A 377 -5.61 -3.45 7.66
CA PRO A 377 -5.44 -3.49 9.11
C PRO A 377 -4.36 -2.55 9.65
N ALA A 378 -3.32 -2.23 8.85
CA ALA A 378 -2.24 -1.35 9.29
C ALA A 378 -2.64 0.14 9.38
N TYR A 379 -3.64 0.56 8.59
CA TYR A 379 -4.04 1.98 8.48
C TYR A 379 -5.50 2.25 8.86
N ASP A 380 -6.30 1.22 9.01
CA ASP A 380 -7.74 1.37 9.24
C ASP A 380 -8.21 0.86 10.61
N GLN A 381 -7.43 0.01 11.27
CA GLN A 381 -7.81 -0.66 12.51
C GLN A 381 -7.03 -0.11 13.72
N PHE A 382 -7.30 1.15 14.06
CA PHE A 382 -6.74 1.79 15.25
C PHE A 382 -7.68 1.68 16.46
N PRO A 383 -7.14 1.54 17.69
CA PRO A 383 -7.93 1.62 18.92
C PRO A 383 -8.81 2.88 18.97
N CYS A 384 -8.28 3.99 18.46
CA CYS A 384 -9.04 5.20 18.25
C CYS A 384 -8.50 5.99 17.05
N GLN A 385 -9.37 6.64 16.29
CA GLN A 385 -9.00 7.49 15.16
C GLN A 385 -10.01 8.60 14.88
N TYR A 386 -9.47 9.73 14.39
CA TYR A 386 -10.17 10.93 14.00
C TYR A 386 -9.65 11.39 12.65
N GLN A 387 -10.55 11.58 11.69
CA GLN A 387 -10.23 12.04 10.34
C GLN A 387 -10.60 13.52 10.24
N LEU A 388 -9.60 14.40 10.36
CA LEU A 388 -9.79 15.85 10.46
C LEU A 388 -9.52 16.52 9.12
N PHE A 389 -10.42 17.40 8.70
CA PHE A 389 -10.23 18.23 7.51
C PHE A 389 -10.46 19.69 7.85
N TYR A 390 -9.59 20.56 7.38
CA TYR A 390 -9.68 21.98 7.67
C TYR A 390 -9.04 22.86 6.59
N ARG A 391 -9.55 24.10 6.50
CA ARG A 391 -8.97 25.13 5.63
C ARG A 391 -7.74 25.75 6.29
N GLY A 392 -6.68 25.91 5.51
CA GLY A 392 -5.46 26.59 5.94
C GLY A 392 -5.60 28.11 5.88
N LYS A 393 -4.56 28.83 6.34
CA LYS A 393 -4.54 30.29 6.35
C LYS A 393 -4.46 30.93 4.95
N ALA A 394 -3.92 30.21 3.97
CA ALA A 394 -3.81 30.69 2.59
C ALA A 394 -5.08 30.36 1.80
N LYS A 395 -5.45 31.23 0.84
CA LYS A 395 -6.59 31.02 -0.05
C LYS A 395 -6.44 29.69 -0.81
N GLY A 396 -7.48 28.86 -0.81
CA GLY A 396 -7.47 27.54 -1.44
C GLY A 396 -6.59 26.50 -0.75
N SER A 397 -6.12 26.77 0.48
CA SER A 397 -5.41 25.79 1.28
C SER A 397 -6.40 24.85 1.97
N PHE A 398 -6.30 23.56 1.68
CA PHE A 398 -7.09 22.53 2.36
C PHE A 398 -6.18 21.42 2.87
N TRP A 399 -6.46 20.94 4.08
CA TRP A 399 -5.61 20.00 4.81
C TRP A 399 -6.43 18.83 5.33
N TYR A 400 -5.80 17.66 5.31
CA TYR A 400 -6.28 16.45 5.96
C TYR A 400 -5.26 16.03 7.00
N GLU A 401 -5.72 15.80 8.22
CA GLU A 401 -4.88 15.51 9.37
C GLU A 401 -5.46 14.36 10.20
N PRO A 402 -5.24 13.10 9.79
CA PRO A 402 -5.62 11.96 10.60
C PRO A 402 -4.86 11.96 11.93
N VAL A 403 -5.60 11.75 13.01
CA VAL A 403 -5.08 11.58 14.37
C VAL A 403 -5.57 10.24 14.90
N PHE A 404 -4.64 9.36 15.30
CA PHE A 404 -4.98 7.98 15.65
C PHE A 404 -4.09 7.46 16.77
N GLN A 405 -4.61 6.49 17.52
CA GLN A 405 -3.85 5.77 18.53
C GLN A 405 -3.19 4.54 17.91
N VAL A 406 -1.99 4.22 18.37
CA VAL A 406 -1.28 3.00 18.03
C VAL A 406 -0.88 2.31 19.31
N GLN A 407 -1.08 0.98 19.38
CA GLN A 407 -0.48 0.16 20.41
C GLN A 407 0.96 -0.15 20.00
N THR A 408 1.92 0.29 20.83
CA THR A 408 3.34 0.04 20.60
C THR A 408 3.69 -1.42 20.85
N LEU A 409 4.87 -1.85 20.40
CA LEU A 409 5.39 -3.18 20.67
C LEU A 409 5.61 -3.45 22.17
N ASP A 410 5.82 -2.39 22.95
CA ASP A 410 5.96 -2.46 24.40
C ASP A 410 4.59 -2.48 25.13
N GLY A 411 3.48 -2.39 24.37
CA GLY A 411 2.10 -2.48 24.88
C GLY A 411 1.44 -1.13 25.19
N ASP A 412 2.18 -0.02 25.10
CA ASP A 412 1.69 1.32 25.38
C ASP A 412 0.76 1.85 24.28
N LEU A 413 -0.18 2.73 24.63
CA LEU A 413 -1.02 3.45 23.67
C LEU A 413 -0.44 4.86 23.42
N VAL A 414 -0.01 5.11 22.19
CA VAL A 414 0.54 6.41 21.78
C VAL A 414 -0.33 7.07 20.72
N TRP A 415 -0.49 8.39 20.82
CA TRP A 415 -1.16 9.19 19.79
C TRP A 415 -0.19 9.55 18.67
N ARG A 416 -0.63 9.38 17.44
CA ARG A 416 0.11 9.69 16.22
C ARG A 416 -0.73 10.58 15.33
N ARG A 417 -0.05 11.34 14.48
CA ARG A 417 -0.63 12.38 13.63
C ARG A 417 0.12 12.41 12.31
N ARG A 418 -0.62 12.56 11.21
CA ARG A 418 -0.05 12.77 9.88
C ARG A 418 -0.74 13.96 9.25
N LYS A 419 -0.04 14.67 8.37
CA LYS A 419 -0.56 15.89 7.73
C LYS A 419 -0.40 15.79 6.23
N TYR A 420 -1.50 15.98 5.52
CA TYR A 420 -1.58 15.89 4.07
C TYR A 420 -2.14 17.19 3.52
N ARG A 421 -1.49 17.70 2.48
CA ARG A 421 -2.08 18.77 1.67
C ARG A 421 -3.13 18.16 0.76
N VAL A 422 -4.29 18.78 0.68
CA VAL A 422 -5.39 18.36 -0.19
C VAL A 422 -5.49 19.34 -1.36
N LYS A 423 -5.51 18.81 -2.58
CA LYS A 423 -5.69 19.57 -3.83
C LYS A 423 -6.98 19.15 -4.50
N ARG A 424 -7.71 20.12 -5.05
CA ARG A 424 -8.92 19.88 -5.87
C ARG A 424 -8.55 19.17 -7.16
N GLY A 425 -9.35 18.19 -7.56
CA GLY A 425 -9.37 17.70 -8.93
C GLY A 425 -10.16 18.62 -9.86
N LYS A 426 -10.26 18.23 -11.13
CA LYS A 426 -11.04 18.98 -12.13
C LYS A 426 -12.55 18.88 -11.88
N ILE A 427 -13.00 17.77 -11.32
CA ILE A 427 -14.40 17.49 -11.03
C ILE A 427 -14.62 17.70 -9.52
N PRO A 428 -15.67 18.43 -9.09
CA PRO A 428 -16.06 18.50 -7.68
C PRO A 428 -16.21 17.11 -7.06
N GLY A 429 -15.78 16.94 -5.81
CA GLY A 429 -15.75 15.64 -5.14
C GLY A 429 -14.51 14.77 -5.44
N THR A 430 -13.60 15.21 -6.32
CA THR A 430 -12.29 14.57 -6.52
C THR A 430 -11.19 15.32 -5.78
N PHE A 431 -10.39 14.60 -4.98
CA PHE A 431 -9.31 15.19 -4.18
C PHE A 431 -8.00 14.39 -4.32
N TYR A 432 -6.88 15.13 -4.36
CA TYR A 432 -5.53 14.57 -4.36
C TYR A 432 -4.83 14.91 -3.05
N PHE A 433 -4.29 13.90 -2.39
CA PHE A 433 -3.60 14.03 -1.11
C PHE A 433 -2.11 13.92 -1.34
N SER A 434 -1.36 14.82 -0.72
CA SER A 434 0.10 14.75 -0.75
C SER A 434 0.75 14.95 0.60
N VAL A 435 1.65 14.04 0.94
CA VAL A 435 2.61 14.21 2.04
C VAL A 435 3.78 15.01 1.48
N LEU A 436 4.08 16.16 2.09
CA LEU A 436 5.28 16.97 1.80
C LEU A 436 5.68 16.96 0.30
N ASP A 437 4.84 17.61 -0.51
CA ASP A 437 4.99 17.93 -1.94
C ASP A 437 5.28 16.82 -2.97
N ASN A 438 5.59 15.57 -2.60
CA ASN A 438 6.13 14.58 -3.58
C ASN A 438 5.40 13.23 -3.72
N GLU A 439 4.37 12.92 -2.93
CA GLU A 439 3.58 11.70 -3.14
C GLU A 439 2.12 12.06 -3.38
N LEU A 440 1.52 11.57 -4.47
CA LEU A 440 0.11 11.80 -4.82
C LEU A 440 -0.67 10.50 -4.63
N PHE A 441 -1.58 10.48 -3.68
CA PHE A 441 -2.64 9.48 -3.64
C PHE A 441 -3.96 10.14 -4.05
N GLN A 442 -4.65 9.57 -5.03
CA GLN A 442 -5.95 10.03 -5.48
C GLN A 442 -7.05 9.37 -4.67
N MET A 443 -7.98 10.16 -4.16
CA MET A 443 -9.21 9.66 -3.54
C MET A 443 -10.39 10.19 -4.34
N ASN A 444 -11.15 9.27 -4.94
CA ASN A 444 -12.42 9.57 -5.59
C ASN A 444 -13.53 9.13 -4.64
N PHE A 445 -14.38 10.06 -4.19
CA PHE A 445 -15.42 9.76 -3.21
C PHE A 445 -16.79 9.54 -3.86
N GLY A 446 -17.40 8.39 -3.57
CA GLY A 446 -18.85 8.20 -3.61
C GLY A 446 -19.37 8.20 -2.17
N LEU A 447 -20.06 9.26 -1.76
CA LEU A 447 -20.74 9.27 -0.46
C LEU A 447 -22.03 8.44 -0.57
N LEU A 448 -22.02 7.25 0.02
CA LEU A 448 -23.24 6.64 0.55
C LEU A 448 -23.42 7.20 1.97
N LEU A 449 -24.12 8.33 2.07
CA LEU A 449 -24.72 8.71 3.35
C LEU A 449 -25.77 7.63 3.65
N MET A 450 -25.57 6.86 4.72
CA MET A 450 -26.68 6.13 5.35
C MET A 450 -27.51 7.10 6.18
#